data_AF-A0A6N7ZNU2-F1
#
_entry.id   AF-A0A6N7ZNU2-F1
#
_cell.length_a   1.000
_cell.length_b   1.000
_cell.length_c   1.000
_cell.angle_alpha   90.00
_cell.angle_beta   90.00
_cell.angle_gamma   90.00
#
_symmetry.space_group_name_H-M   'P 1'
#
loop_
_entity.id
_entity.type
_entity.pdbx_description
1 polymer ?
#
loop_
_entity_poly.entity_id
_entity_poly.type
_entity_poly.pdbx_seq_one_letter_code
_entity_poly.pdbx_strand_id
1 'polypeptide(L)' 'APAPDASGSASYEIPSAWNTAYNARVTYTANEDVDAWTLQLRVPGGIQHIWNGEILDQDGDIYTIGNMSYNGTLAAGQSA' A
#
# COMPACT_ATOMS: atom_id res chain seq x y z
N ALA A 1 4.23 -3.01 18.72
CA ALA A 1 2.89 -2.46 19.00
C ALA A 1 1.92 -3.12 18.03
N PRO A 2 0.67 -3.42 18.40
CA PRO A 2 -0.32 -3.82 17.40
C PRO A 2 -0.45 -2.67 16.40
N ALA A 3 -0.58 -2.98 15.11
CA ALA A 3 -0.87 -1.97 14.10
C ALA A 3 -2.14 -1.21 14.55
N PRO A 4 -2.16 0.13 14.45
CA PRO A 4 -3.35 0.92 14.77
C PRO A 4 -4.55 0.33 14.01
N ASP A 5 -5.71 0.32 14.67
CA ASP A 5 -6.97 -0.27 14.24
C ASP A 5 -7.14 -0.22 12.71
N ALA A 6 -6.78 -1.32 12.04
CA ALA A 6 -6.73 -1.33 10.59
C ALA A 6 -8.16 -1.32 10.05
N SER A 7 -8.59 -0.22 9.44
CA SER A 7 -9.88 -0.07 8.76
C SER A 7 -10.04 -0.98 7.52
N GLY A 8 -9.16 -1.97 7.35
CA GLY A 8 -9.11 -2.86 6.22
C GLY A 8 -8.07 -3.97 6.38
N SER A 9 -7.88 -4.72 5.29
CA SER A 9 -6.88 -5.76 5.14
C SER A 9 -6.04 -5.50 3.90
N ALA A 10 -4.80 -6.00 3.87
CA ALA A 10 -3.92 -5.86 2.72
C ALA A 10 -3.43 -7.23 2.27
N SER A 11 -3.34 -7.42 0.95
CA SER A 11 -2.70 -8.58 0.33
C SER A 11 -1.58 -8.13 -0.59
N TYR A 12 -0.62 -9.01 -0.82
CA TYR A 12 0.57 -8.72 -1.60
C TYR A 12 0.91 -9.91 -2.51
N GLU A 13 1.35 -9.60 -3.72
CA GLU A 13 1.87 -10.57 -4.68
C GLU A 13 3.03 -9.99 -5.51
N ILE A 14 3.91 -10.86 -6.00
CA ILE A 14 4.95 -10.52 -6.99
C ILE A 14 4.55 -11.15 -8.32
N PRO A 15 3.87 -10.41 -9.22
CA PRO A 15 3.52 -10.92 -10.53
C PRO A 15 4.72 -11.16 -11.44
N SER A 16 5.85 -10.48 -11.21
CA SER A 16 7.04 -10.61 -12.05
C SER A 16 8.31 -10.24 -11.28
N ALA A 17 9.37 -11.02 -11.47
CA ALA A 17 10.70 -10.76 -10.93
C ALA A 17 11.77 -11.13 -11.95
N TRP A 18 12.90 -10.42 -11.91
CA TRP A 18 14.11 -10.70 -12.68
C TRP A 18 15.34 -10.50 -11.77
N ASN A 19 16.55 -10.77 -12.28
CA ASN A 19 17.77 -10.89 -11.46
C ASN A 19 18.05 -9.74 -10.48
N THR A 20 17.59 -8.52 -10.76
CA THR A 20 17.93 -7.34 -9.96
C THR A 20 16.72 -6.57 -9.42
N ALA A 21 15.49 -6.94 -9.79
CA ALA A 21 14.29 -6.23 -9.36
C ALA A 21 13.02 -7.08 -9.56
N TYR A 22 11.91 -6.59 -9.02
CA TYR A 22 10.60 -7.20 -9.14
C TYR A 22 9.52 -6.13 -9.23
N ASN A 23 8.36 -6.52 -9.77
CA ASN A 23 7.12 -5.78 -9.63
C ASN A 23 6.33 -6.41 -8.50
N ALA A 24 5.93 -5.61 -7.51
CA ALA A 24 4.97 -6.01 -6.49
C ALA A 24 3.61 -5.34 -6.75
N ARG A 25 2.55 -6.07 -6.45
CA ARG A 25 1.20 -5.53 -6.35
C ARG A 25 0.75 -5.68 -4.90
N VAL A 26 0.25 -4.60 -4.34
CA VAL A 26 -0.38 -4.57 -3.02
C VAL A 26 -1.82 -4.13 -3.24
N THR A 27 -2.75 -4.85 -2.63
CA THR A 27 -4.18 -4.54 -2.69
C THR A 27 -4.66 -4.29 -1.27
N TYR A 28 -5.21 -3.11 -1.02
CA TYR A 28 -5.91 -2.79 0.22
C TYR A 28 -7.40 -3.03 0.03
N THR A 29 -8.06 -3.65 1.00
CA THR A 29 -9.51 -3.84 1.02
C THR A 29 -10.06 -3.25 2.31
N ALA A 30 -10.96 -2.27 2.19
CA ALA A 30 -11.57 -1.62 3.35
C ALA A 30 -12.58 -2.56 4.02
N ASN A 31 -12.59 -2.61 5.36
CA ASN A 31 -13.58 -3.35 6.16
C ASN A 31 -14.76 -2.46 6.57
N GLU A 32 -14.60 -1.16 6.44
CA GLU A 32 -15.58 -0.10 6.70
C GLU A 32 -15.45 0.99 5.63
N ASP A 33 -16.33 1.98 5.64
CA ASP A 33 -16.21 3.13 4.75
C ASP A 33 -15.02 3.99 5.16
N VAL A 34 -14.14 4.32 4.22
CA VAL A 34 -12.96 5.15 4.42
C VAL A 34 -12.89 6.25 3.36
N ASP A 35 -12.44 7.44 3.76
CA ASP A 35 -12.24 8.58 2.84
C ASP A 35 -10.81 8.64 2.28
N ALA A 36 -9.88 7.97 2.94
CA ALA A 36 -8.48 7.84 2.56
C ALA A 36 -7.92 6.55 3.13
N TRP A 37 -6.85 6.02 2.53
CA TRP A 37 -6.13 4.86 3.05
C TRP A 37 -4.64 5.15 3.14
N THR A 38 -3.99 4.49 4.09
CA THR A 38 -2.55 4.56 4.28
C THR A 38 -2.04 3.19 4.64
N LEU A 39 -0.93 2.78 4.01
CA LEU A 39 -0.26 1.51 4.25
C LEU A 39 1.17 1.78 4.68
N GLN A 40 1.64 0.99 5.64
CA GLN A 40 3.06 0.94 5.98
C GLN A 40 3.65 -0.36 5.48
N LEU A 41 4.64 -0.28 4.60
CA LEU A 41 5.30 -1.42 3.98
C LEU A 41 6.81 -1.37 4.25
N ARG A 42 7.40 -2.53 4.53
CA ARG A 42 8.86 -2.69 4.50
C ARG A 42 9.27 -3.18 3.12
N VAL A 43 10.09 -2.42 2.40
CA VAL A 43 10.55 -2.72 1.05
C VAL A 43 12.09 -2.71 1.00
N PRO A 44 12.73 -3.86 1.29
CA PRO A 44 14.19 -3.97 1.16
C PRO A 44 14.63 -3.76 -0.29
N GLY A 45 15.60 -2.88 -0.52
CA GLY A 45 16.06 -2.50 -1.85
C GLY A 45 15.35 -1.27 -2.43
N GLY A 46 14.29 -0.80 -1.78
CA GLY A 46 13.59 0.46 -2.08
C GLY A 46 12.59 0.38 -3.23
N ILE A 47 11.85 1.47 -3.41
CA ILE A 47 10.81 1.63 -4.45
C ILE A 47 11.36 2.53 -5.57
N GLN A 48 11.49 1.99 -6.78
CA GLN A 48 11.93 2.76 -7.96
C GLN A 48 10.77 3.48 -8.66
N HIS A 49 9.63 2.84 -8.74
CA HIS A 49 8.41 3.36 -9.36
C HIS A 49 7.19 2.90 -8.55
N ILE A 50 6.20 3.78 -8.44
CA ILE A 50 4.92 3.51 -7.79
C ILE A 50 3.79 4.10 -8.63
N TRP A 51 2.65 3.44 -8.63
CA TRP A 51 1.42 3.86 -9.31
C TRP A 51 0.22 3.61 -8.39
N ASN A 52 -0.85 4.39 -8.57
CA ASN A 52 -2.07 4.33 -7.75
C ASN A 52 -1.85 4.57 -6.24
N GLY A 53 -0.68 5.07 -5.86
CA GLY A 53 -0.36 5.51 -4.52
C GLY A 53 0.85 6.42 -4.54
N GLU A 54 1.05 7.13 -3.44
CA GLU A 54 2.16 8.07 -3.25
C GLU A 54 2.92 7.78 -1.96
N ILE A 55 4.24 7.97 -1.97
CA ILE A 55 5.06 7.82 -0.78
C ILE A 55 4.89 9.10 0.06
N LEU A 56 4.26 8.97 1.22
CA LEU A 56 4.04 10.06 2.17
C LEU A 56 5.25 10.25 3.11
N ASP A 57 5.91 9.15 3.47
CA ASP A 57 7.07 9.14 4.37
C ASP A 57 7.96 7.92 4.11
N GLN A 58 9.25 8.04 4.46
CA GLN A 58 10.22 6.96 4.36
C GLN A 58 11.23 7.02 5.53
N ASP A 59 11.32 5.92 6.28
CA ASP A 59 12.35 5.68 7.29
C ASP A 59 13.14 4.41 6.93
N GLY A 60 14.30 4.60 6.29
CA GLY A 60 15.13 3.49 5.80
C GLY A 60 14.41 2.63 4.77
N ASP A 61 14.12 1.37 5.11
CA ASP A 61 13.39 0.42 4.28
C ASP A 61 11.87 0.40 4.58
N ILE A 62 11.38 1.27 5.47
CA ILE A 62 9.96 1.39 5.82
C ILE A 62 9.37 2.58 5.06
N TYR A 63 8.29 2.33 4.32
CA TYR A 63 7.57 3.32 3.52
C TYR A 63 6.15 3.47 4.03
N THR A 64 5.71 4.70 4.22
CA THR A 64 4.30 5.05 4.41
C THR A 64 3.74 5.48 3.07
N ILE A 65 2.77 4.74 2.55
CA ILE A 65 2.16 4.96 1.24
C ILE A 65 0.70 5.36 1.44
N GLY A 66 0.29 6.45 0.80
CA GLY A 66 -1.08 6.94 0.76
C GLY A 66 -1.75 6.72 -0.58
N ASN A 67 -3.07 6.87 -0.60
CA ASN A 67 -3.86 6.91 -1.83
C ASN A 67 -3.56 8.15 -2.68
N MET A 68 -3.83 8.05 -3.98
CA MET A 68 -3.99 9.22 -4.83
C MET A 68 -5.36 9.86 -4.59
N SER A 69 -5.54 11.11 -5.02
CA SER A 69 -6.80 11.84 -4.85
C SER A 69 -8.03 11.18 -5.49
N TYR A 70 -7.83 10.30 -6.48
CA TYR A 70 -8.92 9.64 -7.21
C TYR A 70 -9.28 8.24 -6.69
N ASN A 71 -8.51 7.67 -5.75
CA ASN A 71 -8.72 6.29 -5.27
C ASN A 71 -8.66 6.16 -3.73
N GLY A 72 -8.88 7.25 -3.00
CA GLY A 72 -8.88 7.26 -1.53
C GLY A 72 -10.18 6.78 -0.90
N THR A 73 -11.31 7.17 -1.47
CA THR A 73 -12.63 6.86 -0.91
C THR A 73 -13.05 5.44 -1.30
N LEU A 74 -13.22 4.58 -0.30
CA LEU A 74 -13.63 3.19 -0.47
C LEU A 74 -14.77 2.88 0.50
N ALA A 75 -15.87 2.31 -0.01
CA ALA A 75 -16.88 1.72 0.86
C ALA A 75 -16.38 0.38 1.43
N ALA A 76 -17.02 -0.11 2.49
CA ALA A 76 -16.73 -1.43 3.04
C ALA A 76 -16.74 -2.52 1.96
N GLY A 77 -15.67 -3.30 1.88
CA GLY A 77 -15.45 -4.37 0.91
C GLY A 77 -14.89 -3.92 -0.46
N GLN A 78 -14.71 -2.61 -0.69
CA GLN A 78 -13.99 -2.12 -1.88
C GLN A 78 -12.48 -2.18 -1.69
N SER A 79 -11.77 -2.20 -2.81
CA SER A 79 -10.31 -2.30 -2.85
C SER A 79 -9.65 -1.22 -3.69
N ALA A 80 -8.41 -0.89 -3.34
CA ALA A 80 -7.49 -0.06 -4.10
C ALA A 80 -6.19 -0.82 -4.40
#